data_AF-A0A4V3KSD6-F1
#
_entry.id   AF-A0A4V3KSD6-F1
#
_cell.length_a   1.000
_cell.length_b   1.000
_cell.length_c   1.000
_cell.angle_alpha   90.00
_cell.angle_beta   90.00
_cell.angle_gamma   90.00
#
_symmetry.space_group_name_H-M   'P 1'
#
loop_
_entity.id
_entity.type
_entity.pdbx_description
1 polymer ?
#
loop_
_entity_poly.entity_id
_entity_poly.type
_entity_poly.pdbx_seq_one_letter_code
_entity_poly.pdbx_strand_id
1 'polypeptide(L)'
;RTGSERPPFDPYSASRTREQDAGQKAENVVSLPRKRAPGEPAVDAYAEIDAFAKPDTDLNKGLRTIKDNDASFDPKGFVDGAKMAYEMIVMAYADG
;
A
#
# COMPACT_ATOMS: atom_id res chain seq x y z
N ARG A 1 20.67 -42.24 -36.16
CA ARG A 1 19.49 -42.17 -35.26
C ARG A 1 19.86 -42.83 -33.95
N THR A 2 20.15 -42.05 -32.92
CA THR A 2 20.25 -42.51 -31.53
C THR A 2 19.59 -41.44 -30.68
N GLY A 3 18.32 -41.65 -30.33
CA GLY A 3 17.55 -40.77 -29.46
C GLY A 3 17.61 -41.31 -28.04
N SER A 4 18.54 -40.80 -27.24
CA SER A 4 18.51 -40.96 -25.79
C SER A 4 17.68 -39.82 -25.23
N GLU A 5 16.36 -40.01 -25.14
CA GLU A 5 15.48 -39.03 -24.53
C GLU A 5 15.57 -39.14 -23.01
N ARG A 6 15.88 -38.01 -22.36
CA ARG A 6 15.88 -37.90 -20.89
C ARG A 6 14.46 -38.13 -20.37
N PRO A 7 14.29 -38.91 -19.27
CA PRO A 7 12.98 -39.13 -18.69
C PRO A 7 12.36 -37.81 -18.19
N PRO A 8 11.01 -37.72 -18.15
CA PRO A 8 10.30 -36.53 -17.72
C PRO A 8 10.69 -36.12 -16.29
N PHE A 9 10.90 -34.83 -16.10
CA PHE A 9 11.16 -34.25 -14.79
C PHE A 9 9.88 -34.29 -13.96
N ASP A 10 9.88 -35.09 -12.89
CA ASP A 10 8.80 -35.15 -11.89
C ASP A 10 9.12 -34.19 -10.72
N PRO A 11 8.44 -33.03 -10.62
CA PRO A 11 8.70 -32.03 -9.59
C PRO A 11 8.26 -32.46 -8.18
N TYR A 12 7.47 -33.52 -8.02
CA TYR A 12 6.96 -33.95 -6.70
C TYR A 12 7.87 -34.96 -5.99
N SER A 13 8.80 -35.59 -6.72
CA SER A 13 9.78 -36.54 -6.17
C SER A 13 10.82 -35.89 -5.25
N ALA A 14 11.13 -34.61 -5.46
CA ALA A 14 12.09 -33.85 -4.65
C ALA A 14 11.59 -33.53 -3.23
N SER A 15 10.27 -33.57 -3.01
CA SER A 15 9.63 -33.26 -1.72
C SER A 15 9.95 -34.29 -0.64
N ARG A 16 10.10 -35.58 -1.02
CA ARG A 16 10.28 -36.67 -0.06
C ARG A 16 11.72 -36.87 0.42
N THR A 17 12.70 -36.32 -0.27
CA THR A 17 14.12 -36.43 0.13
C THR A 17 14.58 -35.24 0.98
N ARG A 18 13.84 -34.11 0.97
CA ARG A 18 14.24 -32.88 1.68
C ARG A 18 13.96 -32.89 3.18
N GLU A 19 13.24 -33.87 3.71
CA GLU A 19 13.01 -33.98 5.16
C GLU A 19 14.24 -34.49 5.93
N GLN A 20 15.28 -34.98 5.26
CA GLN A 20 16.44 -35.60 5.93
C GLN A 20 17.73 -34.77 5.91
N ASP A 21 17.79 -33.61 5.25
CA ASP A 21 19.04 -32.83 5.16
C ASP A 21 18.83 -31.32 4.99
N ALA A 22 18.26 -30.65 6.00
CA ALA A 22 18.17 -29.18 6.03
C ALA A 22 18.70 -28.60 7.35
N GLY A 23 19.89 -29.06 7.75
CA GLY A 23 20.80 -28.21 8.51
C GLY A 23 21.52 -27.27 7.55
N GLN A 24 21.55 -25.97 7.88
CA GLN A 24 22.34 -24.91 7.23
C GLN A 24 21.78 -24.31 5.92
N LYS A 25 21.03 -23.22 6.06
CA LYS A 25 21.46 -21.84 5.77
C LYS A 25 20.23 -20.94 5.83
N ALA A 26 20.29 -19.91 6.67
CA ALA A 26 19.29 -18.86 6.70
C ALA A 26 19.41 -18.05 5.40
N GLU A 27 18.76 -18.55 4.35
CA GLU A 27 18.51 -17.79 3.13
C GLU A 27 17.77 -16.50 3.53
N ASN A 28 18.27 -15.36 3.05
CA ASN A 28 17.66 -14.05 3.26
C ASN A 28 16.36 -13.95 2.44
N VAL A 29 15.32 -14.62 2.92
CA VAL A 29 13.99 -14.60 2.32
C VAL A 29 13.28 -13.34 2.79
N VAL A 30 13.42 -12.25 2.03
CA VAL A 30 12.55 -11.08 2.20
C VAL A 30 11.16 -11.50 1.74
N SER A 31 10.28 -11.76 2.71
CA SER A 31 8.89 -12.05 2.43
C SER A 31 8.27 -10.84 1.74
N LEU A 32 7.82 -11.02 0.49
CA LEU A 32 7.00 -10.03 -0.19
C LEU A 32 5.80 -9.68 0.70
N PRO A 33 5.38 -8.40 0.77
CA PRO A 33 4.21 -8.00 1.54
C PRO A 33 3.01 -8.87 1.12
N ARG A 34 2.57 -9.75 2.02
CA ARG A 34 1.39 -10.59 1.77
C ARG A 34 0.21 -9.64 1.63
N LYS A 35 -0.57 -9.78 0.54
CA LYS A 35 -1.93 -9.23 0.51
C LYS A 35 -2.64 -9.73 1.76
N ARG A 36 -3.30 -8.81 2.47
CA ARG A 36 -3.87 -8.97 3.82
C ARG A 36 -4.46 -10.35 4.07
N ALA A 37 -4.27 -10.85 5.29
CA ALA A 37 -4.86 -12.11 5.72
C ALA A 37 -6.40 -12.03 5.63
N PRO A 38 -7.09 -13.10 5.20
CA PRO A 38 -8.55 -13.14 5.20
C PRO A 38 -9.07 -12.91 6.62
N GLY A 39 -9.77 -11.81 6.86
CA GLY A 39 -10.35 -11.46 8.16
C GLY A 39 -9.83 -10.18 8.81
N GLU A 40 -8.80 -9.52 8.26
CA GLU A 40 -8.47 -8.15 8.68
C GLU A 40 -9.57 -7.17 8.22
N PRO A 41 -10.07 -6.29 9.11
CA PRO A 41 -11.02 -5.26 8.70
C PRO A 41 -10.36 -4.42 7.60
N ALA A 42 -11.11 -4.17 6.53
CA ALA A 42 -10.67 -3.22 5.52
C ALA A 42 -10.44 -1.87 6.21
N VAL A 43 -9.24 -1.30 6.10
CA VAL A 43 -9.03 0.09 6.51
C VAL A 43 -10.08 0.92 5.80
N ASP A 44 -10.88 1.62 6.59
CA ASP A 44 -11.80 2.60 6.07
C ASP A 44 -10.96 3.73 5.46
N ALA A 45 -10.96 3.80 4.13
CA ALA A 45 -10.16 4.74 3.36
C ALA A 45 -10.48 6.20 3.67
N TYR A 46 -11.65 6.46 4.29
CA TYR A 46 -12.15 7.79 4.56
C TYR A 46 -12.29 8.11 6.05
N ALA A 47 -11.89 7.22 6.95
CA ALA A 47 -12.04 7.42 8.40
C ALA A 47 -11.42 8.74 8.89
N GLU A 48 -10.23 9.09 8.38
CA GLU A 48 -9.55 10.35 8.73
C GLU A 48 -10.30 11.58 8.19
N ILE A 49 -10.93 11.45 7.02
CA ILE A 49 -11.72 12.51 6.41
C ILE A 49 -13.04 12.70 7.16
N ASP A 50 -13.69 11.62 7.58
CA ASP A 50 -14.94 11.64 8.36
C ASP A 50 -14.74 12.16 9.78
N ALA A 51 -13.57 11.90 10.37
CA ALA A 51 -13.17 12.50 11.63
C ALA A 51 -12.92 14.02 11.50
N PHE A 52 -12.45 14.49 10.33
CA PHE A 52 -12.16 15.89 10.08
C PHE A 52 -13.39 16.72 9.66
N ALA A 53 -14.22 16.17 8.78
CA ALA A 53 -15.42 16.79 8.26
C ALA A 53 -16.57 15.78 8.26
N LYS A 54 -17.75 16.17 8.74
CA LYS A 54 -18.91 15.28 8.79
C LYS A 54 -19.24 14.72 7.39
N PRO A 55 -19.62 13.44 7.29
CA PRO A 55 -20.11 12.85 6.04
C PRO A 55 -21.21 13.69 5.38
N ASP A 56 -21.31 13.58 4.05
CA ASP A 56 -22.28 14.27 3.18
C ASP A 56 -22.18 15.80 3.10
N THR A 57 -21.28 16.42 3.87
CA THR A 57 -20.93 17.84 3.69
C THR A 57 -20.09 18.05 2.43
N ASP A 58 -20.17 19.24 1.83
CA ASP A 58 -19.41 19.54 0.61
C ASP A 58 -17.89 19.52 0.85
N LEU A 59 -17.46 19.92 2.05
CA LEU A 59 -16.06 19.78 2.48
C LEU A 59 -15.62 18.31 2.48
N ASN A 60 -16.40 17.43 3.09
CA ASN A 60 -16.09 15.99 3.13
C ASN A 60 -16.05 15.39 1.72
N LYS A 61 -17.02 15.70 0.85
CA LYS A 61 -17.02 15.27 -0.56
C LYS A 61 -15.77 15.73 -1.31
N GLY A 62 -15.36 16.98 -1.11
CA GLY A 62 -14.14 17.52 -1.71
C GLY A 62 -12.89 16.78 -1.24
N LEU A 63 -12.74 16.58 0.07
CA LEU A 63 -11.61 15.84 0.65
C LEU A 63 -11.56 14.38 0.17
N ARG A 64 -12.72 13.72 0.05
CA ARG A 64 -12.82 12.37 -0.51
C ARG A 64 -12.40 12.33 -1.98
N THR A 65 -12.82 13.31 -2.77
CA THR A 65 -12.41 13.43 -4.18
C THR A 65 -10.89 13.53 -4.31
N ILE A 66 -10.22 14.28 -3.42
CA ILE A 66 -8.75 14.34 -3.41
C ILE A 66 -8.16 12.97 -3.06
N LYS A 67 -8.66 12.29 -2.01
CA LYS A 67 -8.20 10.95 -1.61
C LYS A 67 -8.36 9.89 -2.70
N ASP A 68 -9.43 10.00 -3.50
CA ASP A 68 -9.70 9.11 -4.63
C ASP A 68 -8.68 9.30 -5.76
N ASN A 69 -8.16 10.52 -5.93
CA ASN A 69 -7.12 10.83 -6.91
C ASN A 69 -5.70 10.64 -6.35
N ASP A 70 -5.52 10.74 -5.04
CA ASP A 70 -4.26 10.55 -4.33
C ASP A 70 -4.48 9.73 -3.05
N ALA A 71 -4.15 8.44 -3.13
CA ALA A 71 -4.29 7.52 -2.00
C ALA A 71 -3.41 7.88 -0.80
N SER A 72 -2.34 8.66 -1.00
CA SER A 72 -1.42 9.10 0.06
C SER A 72 -1.91 10.36 0.79
N PHE A 73 -3.02 10.95 0.33
CA PHE A 73 -3.59 12.18 0.89
C PHE A 73 -3.85 12.09 2.40
N ASP A 74 -3.36 13.10 3.13
CA ASP A 74 -3.62 13.35 4.56
C ASP A 74 -4.43 14.65 4.72
N PRO A 75 -5.69 14.58 5.18
CA PRO A 75 -6.55 15.74 5.31
C PRO A 75 -6.03 16.76 6.34
N LYS A 76 -5.35 16.32 7.41
CA LYS A 76 -4.85 17.23 8.45
C LYS A 76 -3.68 18.06 7.93
N GLY A 77 -2.65 17.40 7.39
CA GLY A 77 -1.49 18.06 6.82
C GLY A 77 -1.85 18.98 5.66
N PHE A 78 -2.81 18.58 4.83
CA PHE A 78 -3.31 19.41 3.74
C PHE A 78 -3.89 20.75 4.22
N VAL A 79 -4.79 20.71 5.22
CA VAL A 79 -5.41 21.94 5.73
C VAL A 79 -4.40 22.83 6.47
N ASP A 80 -3.46 22.24 7.20
CA ASP A 80 -2.41 23.02 7.86
C ASP A 80 -1.47 23.69 6.83
N GLY A 81 -1.13 23.00 5.74
CA GLY A 81 -0.41 23.60 4.60
C GLY A 81 -1.21 24.68 3.86
N ALA A 82 -2.52 24.47 3.68
CA ALA A 82 -3.40 25.44 3.02
C ALA A 82 -3.47 26.77 3.79
N LYS A 83 -3.48 26.74 5.12
CA LYS A 83 -3.40 27.95 5.96
C LYS A 83 -2.10 28.71 5.71
N MET A 84 -0.96 28.02 5.72
CA MET A 84 0.34 28.64 5.46
C MET A 84 0.37 29.28 4.06
N ALA A 85 -0.13 28.56 3.05
CA ALA A 85 -0.21 29.07 1.69
C ALA A 85 -1.10 30.30 1.58
N TYR A 86 -2.24 30.33 2.28
CA TYR A 86 -3.11 31.51 2.32
C TYR A 86 -2.37 32.74 2.84
N GLU A 87 -1.67 32.62 3.96
CA GLU A 87 -0.89 33.74 4.52
C GLU A 87 0.19 34.22 3.53
N MET A 88 0.94 33.30 2.92
CA MET A 88 1.95 33.65 1.92
C MET A 88 1.36 34.38 0.72
N ILE A 89 0.22 33.91 0.20
CA ILE A 89 -0.45 34.50 -0.97
C ILE A 89 -0.99 35.89 -0.64
N VAL A 90 -1.62 36.06 0.54
CA VAL A 90 -2.16 37.34 0.97
C VAL A 90 -1.05 38.37 1.19
N MET A 91 0.06 37.95 1.80
CA MET A 91 1.24 38.83 1.97
C MET A 91 1.83 39.22 0.63
N ALA A 92 2.09 38.25 -0.26
CA ALA A 92 2.63 38.53 -1.58
C ALA A 92 1.73 39.46 -2.41
N TYR A 93 0.41 39.29 -2.30
CA TYR A 93 -0.55 40.18 -2.95
C TYR A 93 -0.51 41.61 -2.38
N ALA A 94 -0.27 41.76 -1.08
CA ALA A 94 -0.14 43.07 -0.44
C ALA A 94 1.17 43.79 -0.81
N ASP A 95 2.24 43.03 -1.03
CA ASP A 95 3.56 43.56 -1.41
C ASP A 95 3.64 44.01 -2.89
N GLY A 96 2.83 43.43 -3.78
CA GLY A 96 2.66 43.86 -5.19
C GLY A 96 3.27 42.94 -6.23
#